data_AF-A0A851X1A3-F1
#
_entry.id   AF-A0A851X1A3-F1
#
_cell.length_a   1.000
_cell.length_b   1.000
_cell.length_c   1.000
_cell.angle_alpha   90.00
_cell.angle_beta   90.00
_cell.angle_gamma   90.00
#
_symmetry.space_group_name_H-M   'P 1'
#
loop_
_entity.id
_entity.type
_entity.pdbx_description
1 polymer ?
#
loop_
_entity_poly.entity_id
_entity_poly.type
_entity_poly.pdbx_seq_one_letter_code
_entity_poly.pdbx_strand_id
1 'polypeptide(L)'
;SPAGKAQQGLKERYRLGSLLGRGGFSSVFAATRLSDGAPAWHGISPADGIVLLPQPDGTSAPLEVVLLDKVSTGFPGVVQLLEWLELPNSVVLVMERP
;
A
#
# COMPACT_ATOMS: atom_id res chain seq x y z
N SER A 1 -14.69 1.90 13.41
CA SER A 1 -13.61 0.91 13.59
C SER A 1 -12.26 1.52 13.27
N PRO A 2 -11.14 1.01 13.83
CA PRO A 2 -9.78 1.49 13.54
C PRO A 2 -9.49 1.60 12.04
N ALA A 3 -9.93 0.61 11.25
CA ALA A 3 -9.83 0.61 9.80
C ALA A 3 -10.51 1.81 9.11
N GLY A 4 -11.67 2.25 9.59
CA GLY A 4 -12.38 3.40 9.01
C GLY A 4 -11.61 4.71 9.20
N LYS A 5 -10.92 4.88 10.34
CA LYS A 5 -10.04 6.03 10.58
C LYS A 5 -8.79 5.96 9.70
N ALA A 6 -8.23 4.76 9.52
CA ALA A 6 -7.07 4.53 8.66
C ALA A 6 -7.37 4.87 7.18
N GLN A 7 -8.53 4.43 6.66
CA GLN A 7 -8.98 4.79 5.32
C GLN A 7 -9.22 6.29 5.16
N GLN A 8 -9.73 6.96 6.19
CA GLN A 8 -9.93 8.41 6.17
C GLN A 8 -8.59 9.15 6.13
N GLY A 9 -7.61 8.74 6.94
CA GLY A 9 -6.26 9.29 6.90
C GLY A 9 -5.54 9.07 5.56
N LEU A 10 -5.88 8.02 4.81
CA LEU A 10 -5.37 7.83 3.44
C LEU A 10 -5.98 8.84 2.47
N LYS A 11 -7.30 9.07 2.55
CA LYS A 11 -8.00 10.07 1.71
C LYS A 11 -7.55 11.50 1.98
N GLU A 12 -7.09 11.79 3.19
CA GLU A 12 -6.53 13.09 3.57
C GLU A 12 -5.11 13.31 3.04
N ARG A 13 -4.36 12.24 2.75
CA ARG A 13 -2.97 12.31 2.26
C ARG A 13 -2.82 12.05 0.76
N TYR A 14 -3.77 11.33 0.16
CA TYR A 14 -3.70 10.95 -1.24
C TYR A 14 -5.02 11.18 -1.96
N ARG A 15 -4.93 11.75 -3.15
CA ARG A 15 -6.01 11.82 -4.11
C ARG A 15 -5.96 10.59 -5.02
N LEU A 16 -6.99 9.74 -4.94
CA LEU A 16 -7.13 8.60 -5.84
C LEU A 16 -7.49 9.07 -7.26
N GLY A 17 -6.87 8.45 -8.26
CA GLY A 17 -7.10 8.69 -9.68
C GLY A 17 -7.70 7.48 -10.40
N SER A 18 -7.44 7.38 -11.70
CA SER A 18 -7.95 6.31 -12.54
C SER A 18 -7.37 4.94 -12.18
N LEU A 19 -8.13 3.88 -12.45
CA LEU A 19 -7.61 2.51 -12.45
C LEU A 19 -6.50 2.39 -13.52
N LEU A 20 -5.33 1.90 -13.12
CA LEU A 20 -4.19 1.66 -14.01
C LEU A 20 -4.13 0.21 -14.47
N GLY A 21 -4.56 -0.74 -13.62
CA GLY A 21 -4.54 -2.14 -13.96
C GLY A 21 -5.24 -3.02 -12.93
N ARG A 22 -5.63 -4.21 -13.37
CA ARG A 22 -6.16 -5.29 -12.53
C ARG A 22 -5.34 -6.54 -12.78
N GLY A 23 -4.78 -7.13 -11.72
CA GLY A 23 -4.03 -8.38 -11.73
C GLY A 23 -4.78 -9.48 -10.97
N GLY A 24 -4.12 -10.63 -10.77
CA GLY A 24 -4.72 -11.86 -10.23
C GLY A 24 -5.65 -11.67 -9.03
N PHE A 25 -5.27 -10.81 -8.07
CA PHE A 25 -6.13 -10.46 -6.93
C PHE A 25 -6.15 -8.96 -6.62
N SER A 26 -5.29 -8.15 -7.25
CA SER A 26 -5.13 -6.74 -6.88
C SER A 26 -5.67 -5.77 -7.94
N SER A 27 -6.15 -4.62 -7.48
CA SER A 27 -6.46 -3.47 -8.33
C SER A 27 -5.47 -2.36 -8.04
N VAL A 28 -4.85 -1.79 -9.08
CA VAL A 28 -3.87 -0.71 -8.97
C VAL A 28 -4.47 0.56 -9.53
N PHE A 29 -4.53 1.59 -8.71
CA PHE A 29 -5.01 2.92 -9.08
C PHE A 29 -3.85 3.91 -9.14
N ALA A 30 -3.98 4.91 -10.00
CA ALA A 30 -3.16 6.10 -9.91
C ALA A 30 -3.52 6.84 -8.62
N ALA A 31 -2.56 7.54 -8.05
CA ALA A 31 -2.82 8.49 -6.99
C ALA A 31 -1.81 9.63 -7.00
N THR A 32 -2.15 10.67 -6.25
CA THR A 32 -1.31 11.85 -6.08
C THR A 32 -1.23 12.17 -4.60
N ARG A 33 -0.01 12.25 -4.07
CA ARG A 33 0.21 12.69 -2.69
C ARG A 33 -0.13 14.17 -2.58
N LEU A 34 -0.93 14.53 -1.58
CA LEU A 34 -1.46 15.87 -1.42
C LEU A 34 -0.45 16.87 -0.84
N SER A 35 0.58 16.40 -0.14
CA SER A 35 1.59 17.27 0.49
C SER A 35 2.52 17.95 -0.51
N ASP A 36 2.88 17.27 -1.59
CA ASP A 36 3.91 17.68 -2.55
C ASP A 36 3.46 17.53 -4.02
N GLY A 37 2.30 16.94 -4.27
CA GLY A 37 1.80 16.67 -5.63
C GLY A 37 2.49 15.47 -6.30
N ALA A 38 3.32 14.71 -5.59
CA ALA A 38 4.06 13.60 -6.18
C ALA A 38 3.12 12.47 -6.64
N PRO A 39 3.41 11.83 -7.79
CA PRO A 39 2.63 10.71 -8.28
C PRO A 39 2.90 9.45 -7.43
N ALA A 40 1.86 8.63 -7.24
CA ALA A 40 1.91 7.38 -6.50
C ALA A 40 1.00 6.33 -7.15
N TRP A 41 1.18 5.08 -6.77
CA TRP A 41 0.25 3.97 -7.03
C TRP A 41 -0.48 3.58 -5.76
N HIS A 42 -1.72 3.16 -5.88
CA HIS A 42 -2.53 2.62 -4.78
C HIS A 42 -3.00 1.23 -5.17
N GLY A 43 -2.38 0.22 -4.58
CA GLY A 43 -2.74 -1.19 -4.71
C GLY A 43 -3.76 -1.59 -3.66
N ILE A 44 -4.80 -2.34 -4.04
CA ILE A 44 -5.75 -2.95 -3.12
C ILE A 44 -5.82 -4.44 -3.42
N SER A 45 -5.57 -5.26 -2.41
CA SER A 45 -5.62 -6.73 -2.48
C SER A 45 -6.57 -7.27 -1.42
N PRO A 46 -7.43 -8.26 -1.73
CA PRO A 46 -8.23 -8.98 -0.73
C PRO A 46 -7.34 -9.56 0.37
N ALA A 47 -7.79 -9.53 1.63
CA ALA A 47 -7.06 -10.12 2.75
C ALA A 47 -7.15 -11.66 2.76
N ASP A 48 -8.11 -12.23 2.03
CA ASP A 48 -8.28 -13.68 1.94
C ASP A 48 -7.09 -14.33 1.24
N GLY A 49 -6.55 -15.38 1.86
CA GLY A 49 -5.35 -16.08 1.38
C GLY A 49 -4.03 -15.31 1.50
N ILE A 50 -3.99 -14.10 2.10
CA ILE A 50 -2.74 -13.39 2.36
C ILE A 50 -1.97 -14.07 3.49
N VAL A 51 -0.70 -14.38 3.24
CA VAL A 51 0.24 -14.84 4.27
C VAL A 51 0.71 -13.64 5.08
N LEU A 52 0.29 -13.58 6.35
CA LEU A 52 0.76 -12.61 7.33
C LEU A 52 1.99 -13.16 8.06
N LEU A 53 3.05 -12.35 8.12
CA LEU A 53 4.28 -12.65 8.85
C LEU A 53 4.35 -11.82 10.14
N PRO A 54 4.73 -12.44 11.28
CA PRO A 54 4.99 -11.71 12.51
C PRO A 54 6.18 -10.75 12.36
N GLN A 55 6.03 -9.54 12.90
CA GLN A 55 7.03 -8.48 12.88
C GLN A 55 7.65 -8.28 14.27
N PRO A 56 8.89 -7.74 14.36
CA PRO A 56 9.58 -7.55 15.64
C PRO A 56 8.88 -6.62 16.64
N ASP A 57 8.01 -5.74 16.15
CA ASP A 57 7.20 -4.82 16.95
C ASP A 57 5.92 -5.47 17.53
N GLY A 58 5.72 -6.77 17.29
CA GLY A 58 4.55 -7.52 17.72
C GLY A 58 3.34 -7.39 16.79
N THR A 59 3.47 -6.69 15.66
CA THR A 59 2.45 -6.65 14.61
C THR A 59 2.61 -7.80 13.62
N SER A 60 1.68 -7.90 12.66
CA SER A 60 1.80 -8.81 11.52
C SER A 60 1.68 -8.01 10.23
N ALA A 61 2.45 -8.38 9.21
CA ALA A 61 2.40 -7.72 7.91
C ALA A 61 2.34 -8.76 6.77
N PRO A 62 1.66 -8.45 5.65
CA PRO A 62 1.68 -9.29 4.47
C PRO A 62 3.10 -9.55 3.96
N LEU A 63 3.38 -10.76 3.47
CA LEU A 63 4.69 -11.12 2.89
C LEU A 63 5.17 -10.09 1.86
N GLU A 64 4.29 -9.59 0.99
CA GLU A 64 4.62 -8.56 -0.01
C GLU A 64 5.15 -7.27 0.64
N VAL A 65 4.52 -6.80 1.73
CA VAL A 65 4.97 -5.63 2.49
C VAL A 65 6.32 -5.89 3.13
N VAL A 66 6.51 -7.05 3.77
CA VAL A 66 7.78 -7.42 4.41
C VAL A 66 8.92 -7.48 3.40
N LEU A 67 8.66 -8.03 2.21
CA LEU A 67 9.67 -8.09 1.15
C LEU A 67 9.98 -6.70 0.60
N LEU A 68 8.95 -5.90 0.29
CA LEU A 68 9.13 -4.53 -0.22
C LEU A 68 9.89 -3.65 0.77
N ASP A 69 9.57 -3.70 2.06
CA ASP A 69 10.26 -2.92 3.09
C ASP A 69 11.76 -3.24 3.14
N LYS A 70 12.11 -4.52 3.02
CA LYS A 70 13.52 -4.99 2.98
C LYS A 70 14.28 -4.51 1.75
N VAL A 71 13.61 -4.34 0.61
CA VAL A 71 14.27 -3.99 -0.66
C VAL A 71 14.11 -2.51 -1.05
N SER A 72 13.20 -1.78 -0.42
CA SER A 72 12.93 -0.37 -0.76
C SER A 72 14.15 0.50 -0.39
N THR A 73 14.76 0.29 0.77
CA THR A 73 15.83 1.20 1.23
C THR A 73 17.08 1.15 0.35
N GLY A 74 17.33 2.22 -0.41
CA GLY A 74 18.62 2.49 -1.07
C GLY A 74 18.80 1.94 -2.49
N PHE A 75 17.75 1.41 -3.12
CA PHE A 75 17.81 0.83 -4.46
C PHE A 75 16.94 1.58 -5.47
N PRO A 76 17.52 2.43 -6.34
CA PRO A 76 16.77 3.22 -7.34
C PRO A 76 16.02 2.41 -8.39
N GLY A 77 16.32 1.11 -8.53
CA GLY A 77 15.64 0.20 -9.45
C GLY A 77 14.43 -0.52 -8.83
N VAL A 78 14.15 -0.29 -7.55
CA VAL A 78 13.05 -0.92 -6.82
C VAL A 78 12.05 0.16 -6.45
N VAL A 79 10.78 -0.10 -6.79
CA VAL A 79 9.68 0.79 -6.41
C VAL A 79 9.59 0.89 -4.88
N GLN A 80 9.62 2.12 -4.38
CA GLN A 80 9.52 2.40 -2.95
C GLN A 80 8.11 2.20 -2.42
N LEU A 81 7.98 1.43 -1.33
CA LEU A 81 6.78 1.41 -0.50
C LEU A 81 6.73 2.70 0.33
N LEU A 82 5.68 3.49 0.14
CA LEU A 82 5.48 4.76 0.86
C LEU A 82 4.67 4.54 2.14
N GLU A 83 3.63 3.71 2.05
CA GLU A 83 2.72 3.40 3.15
C GLU A 83 1.94 2.13 2.86
N TRP A 84 1.48 1.42 3.90
CA TRP A 84 0.54 0.32 3.77
C TRP A 84 -0.47 0.34 4.91
N LEU A 85 -1.67 -0.19 4.66
CA LEU A 85 -2.73 -0.31 5.66
C LEU A 85 -3.44 -1.66 5.56
N GLU A 86 -3.68 -2.27 6.72
CA GLU A 86 -4.56 -3.42 6.85
C GLU A 86 -6.01 -2.97 7.10
N LEU A 87 -6.93 -3.46 6.27
CA LEU A 87 -8.38 -3.29 6.41
C LEU A 87 -9.00 -4.67 6.65
N PRO A 88 -10.24 -4.75 7.20
CA PRO A 88 -10.83 -6.02 7.62
C PRO A 88 -10.88 -7.10 6.53
N ASN A 89 -11.00 -6.70 5.26
CA ASN A 89 -11.12 -7.60 4.12
C ASN A 89 -10.07 -7.33 3.03
N SER A 90 -9.13 -6.41 3.25
CA SER A 90 -8.17 -6.02 2.20
C SER A 90 -6.92 -5.36 2.76
N VAL A 91 -5.81 -5.48 2.06
CA VAL A 91 -4.59 -4.72 2.31
C VAL A 91 -4.49 -3.62 1.25
N VAL A 92 -4.13 -2.42 1.68
CA VAL A 92 -3.82 -1.29 0.82
C VAL A 92 -2.32 -1.05 0.84
N LEU A 93 -1.70 -0.95 -0.34
CA LEU A 93 -0.31 -0.55 -0.51
C LEU A 93 -0.25 0.76 -1.28
N VAL A 94 0.54 1.71 -0.80
CA VAL A 94 0.83 2.97 -1.49
C VAL A 94 2.31 2.99 -1.83
N MET A 95 2.60 3.15 -3.10
CA MET A 95 3.95 3.04 -3.66
C MET A 95 4.27 4.27 -4.49
N GLU A 96 5.55 4.60 -4.63
CA GLU A 96 5.96 5.65 -5.55
C GLU A 96 5.60 5.29 -7.00
N ARG A 97 5.43 6.31 -7.84
CA ARG A 97 5.29 6.15 -9.28
C ARG A 97 6.48 6.82 -9.95
N PRO A 98 7.38 6.05 -10.59
CA PRO A 98 8.43 6.60 -11.44
C PRO A 98 7.90 7.41 -12.62
#